data_AF-A0A315GAQ9-F1
#
_entry.id   AF-A0A315GAQ9-F1
#
_cell.length_a   1.000
_cell.length_b   1.000
_cell.length_c   1.000
_cell.angle_alpha   90.00
_cell.angle_beta   90.00
_cell.angle_gamma   90.00
#
_symmetry.space_group_name_H-M   'P 1'
#
loop_
_entity.id
_entity.type
_entity.pdbx_description
1 polymer ?
#
loop_
_entity_poly.entity_id
_entity_poly.type
_entity_poly.pdbx_seq_one_letter_code
_entity_poly.pdbx_strand_id
1 'polypeptide(L)' 'MSELLPPLIETPKGLYRHYKGGLYRVLGTVRHSEDLQPMTLYQALYGEQGQWVRPAAMFADVAEFNGKVQARFERIGD' A
#
# COMPACT_ATOMS: atom_id res chain seq x y z
N MET A 1 -3.34 -30.83 8.81
CA MET A 1 -3.96 -30.35 7.56
C MET A 1 -3.27 -29.05 7.21
N SER A 2 -2.61 -28.93 6.06
CA SER A 2 -2.01 -27.66 5.67
C SER A 2 -3.14 -26.73 5.23
N GLU A 3 -3.56 -25.82 6.10
CA GLU A 3 -4.36 -24.68 5.68
C GLU A 3 -3.45 -23.80 4.81
N LEU A 4 -3.57 -23.96 3.50
CA LEU A 4 -2.87 -23.12 2.55
C LEU A 4 -3.46 -21.71 2.65
N LEU A 5 -2.63 -20.73 2.97
CA LEU A 5 -3.04 -19.34 3.04
C LEU A 5 -3.48 -18.85 1.65
N PRO A 6 -4.54 -18.01 1.55
CA PRO A 6 -5.01 -17.48 0.27
C PRO A 6 -3.92 -16.62 -0.41
N PRO A 7 -3.89 -16.48 -1.74
CA PRO A 7 -2.90 -15.63 -2.39
C PRO A 7 -3.01 -14.16 -1.93
N LEU A 8 -1.88 -13.44 -1.95
CA LEU A 8 -1.84 -12.01 -1.65
C LEU A 8 -2.06 -11.19 -2.93
N ILE A 9 -2.73 -10.05 -2.80
CA ILE A 9 -2.58 -8.95 -3.75
C ILE A 9 -1.25 -8.27 -3.42
N GLU A 10 -0.19 -8.65 -4.14
CA GLU A 10 1.14 -8.12 -3.88
C GLU A 10 1.27 -6.65 -4.28
N THR A 11 1.77 -5.84 -3.36
CA THR A 11 2.22 -4.48 -3.64
C THR A 11 3.74 -4.52 -3.77
N PRO A 12 4.30 -4.13 -4.92
CA PRO A 12 5.74 -4.07 -5.09
C PRO A 12 6.39 -3.21 -4.00
N LYS A 13 7.53 -3.66 -3.49
CA LYS A 13 8.34 -2.83 -2.59
C LYS A 13 8.94 -1.65 -3.35
N GLY A 14 9.33 -0.62 -2.60
CA GLY A 14 10.01 0.55 -3.13
C GLY A 14 9.37 1.86 -2.71
N LEU A 15 9.73 2.92 -3.41
CA LEU A 15 9.29 4.28 -3.15
C LEU A 15 7.98 4.59 -3.87
N TYR A 16 7.06 5.21 -3.15
CA TYR A 16 5.75 5.59 -3.64
C TYR A 16 5.45 7.06 -3.31
N ARG A 17 4.76 7.73 -4.22
CA ARG A 17 4.20 9.07 -4.01
C ARG A 17 2.68 8.98 -3.92
N HIS A 18 2.11 9.46 -2.84
CA HIS A 18 0.67 9.64 -2.74
C HIS A 18 0.24 10.84 -3.59
N TYR A 19 -0.95 10.82 -4.19
CA TYR A 19 -1.44 11.94 -5.02
C TYR A 19 -1.49 13.30 -4.29
N LYS A 20 -1.52 13.31 -2.95
CA LYS A 20 -1.39 14.53 -2.12
C LYS A 20 0.06 14.98 -1.88
N GLY A 21 1.03 14.37 -2.54
CA GLY A 21 2.45 14.75 -2.50
C GLY A 21 3.33 13.96 -1.53
N GLY A 22 2.74 13.33 -0.50
CA GLY A 22 3.48 12.58 0.52
C GLY A 22 4.30 11.42 -0.06
N LEU A 23 5.54 11.25 0.44
CA LEU A 23 6.44 10.17 0.06
C LEU A 23 6.38 9.02 1.07
N TYR A 24 6.36 7.80 0.55
CA TYR A 24 6.23 6.58 1.32
C TYR A 24 7.17 5.50 0.78
N ARG A 25 7.52 4.54 1.63
CA ARG A 25 8.18 3.30 1.23
C ARG A 25 7.27 2.12 1.51
N VAL A 26 6.98 1.31 0.49
CA VAL A 26 6.31 0.02 0.68
C VAL A 26 7.34 -1.00 1.14
N LEU A 27 7.05 -1.65 2.27
CA LEU A 27 7.90 -2.66 2.91
C LEU A 27 7.48 -4.09 2.52
N GLY A 28 6.22 -4.27 2.11
CA GLY A 28 5.68 -5.51 1.56
C GLY A 28 4.16 -5.60 1.70
N THR A 29 3.62 -6.75 1.30
CA THR A 29 2.22 -7.13 1.59
C THR A 29 2.18 -8.11 2.75
N VAL A 30 1.27 -7.89 3.69
CA VAL A 30 1.01 -8.72 4.87
C VAL A 30 -0.45 -9.17 4.91
N ARG A 31 -0.82 -9.99 5.88
CA ARG A 31 -2.21 -10.43 6.10
C ARG A 31 -2.78 -9.76 7.33
N HIS A 32 -4.03 -9.37 7.25
CA HIS A 32 -4.82 -9.04 8.42
C HIS A 32 -5.20 -10.33 9.17
N SER A 33 -5.04 -10.36 10.50
CA SER A 33 -5.13 -11.61 11.29
C SER A 33 -6.52 -12.21 11.32
N GLU A 34 -7.54 -11.36 11.35
CA GLU A 34 -8.92 -11.78 11.59
C GLU A 34 -9.58 -12.40 10.35
N ASP A 35 -9.19 -11.95 9.15
CA ASP A 35 -9.88 -12.28 7.91
C ASP A 35 -8.95 -12.63 6.74
N LEU A 36 -7.63 -12.67 6.99
CA LEU A 36 -6.58 -12.92 6.00
C LEU A 36 -6.57 -11.93 4.83
N GLN A 37 -7.23 -10.77 4.96
CA GLN A 37 -7.26 -9.76 3.91
C GLN A 37 -5.83 -9.27 3.59
N PRO A 38 -5.44 -9.19 2.30
CA PRO A 38 -4.14 -8.65 1.92
C PRO A 38 -4.01 -7.16 2.27
N MET A 39 -2.93 -6.80 2.96
CA MET A 39 -2.65 -5.44 3.41
C MET A 39 -1.28 -4.97 2.89
N THR A 40 -1.19 -3.76 2.35
CA THR A 40 0.10 -3.12 2.06
C THR A 40 0.67 -2.54 3.36
N LEU A 41 1.85 -3.00 3.76
CA LEU A 41 2.66 -2.39 4.83
C LEU A 41 3.57 -1.32 4.22
N TYR A 42 3.45 -0.08 4.68
CA TYR A 42 4.21 1.04 4.17
C TYR A 42 4.57 2.05 5.26
N GLN A 43 5.66 2.79 5.04
CA GLN A 43 6.20 3.77 5.98
C GLN A 43 6.15 5.17 5.37
N ALA A 44 5.73 6.17 6.13
CA ALA A 44 5.88 7.56 5.74
C ALA A 44 7.37 7.96 5.74
N LEU A 45 7.81 8.72 4.73
CA LEU A 45 9.18 9.24 4.65
C LEU A 45 9.27 10.70 5.13
N TYR A 46 8.35 11.08 6.02
CA TYR A 46 8.23 12.41 6.60
C TYR A 46 7.67 12.32 8.02
N GLY A 47 7.78 13.41 8.78
CA GLY A 47 7.33 13.45 10.17
C GLY A 47 8.02 12.38 11.03
N GLU A 48 7.25 11.72 11.90
CA GLU A 48 7.74 10.63 12.76
C GLU A 48 8.05 9.33 12.00
N GLN A 49 7.86 9.31 10.69
CA GLN A 49 8.12 8.14 9.83
C GLN A 49 7.37 6.87 10.28
N GLY A 50 6.11 7.03 10.69
CA GLY A 50 5.25 5.94 11.15
C GLY A 50 4.98 4.89 10.07
N GLN A 51 4.74 3.66 10.52
CA GLN A 51 4.35 2.52 9.69
C GLN A 51 2.84 2.30 9.73
N TRP A 52 2.27 1.99 8.57
CA TRP A 52 0.83 1.87 8.36
C TRP A 52 0.52 0.61 7.56
N VAL A 53 -0.70 0.10 7.76
CA VAL A 53 -1.29 -0.93 6.92
C VAL A 53 -2.56 -0.40 6.27
N ARG A 54 -2.81 -0.80 5.03
CA ARG A 54 -4.04 -0.48 4.28
C ARG A 54 -4.42 -1.69 3.42
N PRO A 55 -5.71 -1.97 3.16
CA PRO A 55 -6.08 -3.02 2.22
C PRO A 55 -5.36 -2.84 0.87
N ALA A 56 -4.71 -3.89 0.38
CA ALA A 56 -3.84 -3.81 -0.80
C ALA A 56 -4.61 -3.37 -2.06
N ALA A 57 -5.86 -3.83 -2.20
CA ALA A 57 -6.75 -3.38 -3.26
C ALA A 57 -6.99 -1.86 -3.20
N MET A 58 -7.21 -1.30 -2.01
CA MET A 58 -7.39 0.15 -1.83
C MET A 58 -6.10 0.95 -1.97
N PHE A 59 -4.94 0.32 -1.78
CA PHE A 59 -3.65 0.95 -2.01
C PHE A 59 -3.39 1.09 -3.52
N ALA A 60 -3.69 0.05 -4.30
CA ALA A 60 -3.55 0.02 -5.75
C ALA A 60 -4.66 0.79 -6.51
N ASP A 61 -5.69 1.24 -5.81
CA ASP A 61 -6.83 1.93 -6.39
C ASP A 61 -6.51 3.35 -6.87
N VAL A 62 -7.40 3.92 -7.67
CA VAL A 62 -7.37 5.31 -8.13
C VAL A 62 -8.16 6.23 -7.20
N ALA A 63 -7.90 7.52 -7.30
CA ALA A 63 -8.68 8.57 -6.67
C ALA A 63 -8.89 9.72 -7.66
N GLU A 64 -10.06 10.37 -7.55
CA GLU A 64 -10.28 11.66 -8.18
C GLU A 64 -9.74 12.76 -7.26
N PHE A 65 -8.83 13.60 -7.78
CA PHE A 65 -8.27 14.74 -7.07
C PHE A 65 -8.04 15.89 -8.05
N ASN A 66 -8.57 17.07 -7.74
CA ASN A 66 -8.56 18.25 -8.62
C ASN A 66 -9.08 17.94 -10.05
N GLY A 67 -10.17 17.18 -10.15
CA GLY A 67 -10.79 16.81 -11.44
C GLY A 67 -9.99 15.82 -12.28
N LYS A 68 -8.92 15.22 -11.73
CA LYS A 68 -8.13 14.18 -12.40
C LYS A 68 -8.23 12.86 -11.66
N VAL A 69 -8.55 11.79 -12.38
CA VAL A 69 -8.44 10.41 -11.91
C VAL A 69 -6.98 9.97 -12.02
N GLN A 70 -6.39 9.54 -10.91
CA GLN A 70 -4.99 9.12 -10.83
C GLN A 70 -4.78 8.06 -9.73
N ALA A 71 -3.67 7.33 -9.78
CA ALA A 71 -3.33 6.35 -8.76
C ALA A 71 -3.28 7.00 -7.37
N ARG A 72 -3.77 6.30 -6.35
CA ARG A 72 -3.64 6.77 -4.97
C ARG A 72 -2.17 6.87 -4.57
N PHE A 73 -1.40 5.84 -4.93
CA PHE A 73 0.03 5.73 -4.71
C PHE A 73 0.71 5.32 -6.02
N GLU A 74 1.57 6.19 -6.52
CA GLU A 74 2.37 5.93 -7.73
C GLU A 74 3.77 5.46 -7.34
N ARG A 75 4.25 4.35 -7.89
CA ARG A 75 5.62 3.86 -7.65
C ARG A 75 6.60 4.73 -8.42
N ILE A 76 7.63 5.24 -7.73
CA ILE A 76 8.61 6.18 -8.29
C ILE A 76 10.06 5.67 -8.22
N GLY A 77 10.30 4.49 -7.66
CA GLY A 77 11.64 3.90 -7.54
C GLY A 77 11.71 2.77 -6.53
N ASP A 78 12.94 2.34 -6.21
CA ASP A 78 13.28 1.39 -5.17
C ASP A 78 13.81 2.08 -3.90
#